data_AF-M1ZFP0-F1
#
_entry.id   AF-M1ZFP0-F1
#
_cell.length_a   1.000
_cell.length_b   1.000
_cell.length_c   1.000
_cell.angle_alpha   90.00
_cell.angle_beta   90.00
_cell.angle_gamma   90.00
#
_symmetry.space_group_name_H-M   'P 1'
#
loop_
_entity.id
_entity.type
_entity.pdbx_description
1 polymer ?
#
loop_
_entity_poly.entity_id
_entity_poly.type
_entity_poly.pdbx_seq_one_letter_code
_entity_poly.pdbx_strand_id
1 'polypeptide(L)'
;MLKNKKFYLIFTIAIVIVVFALFYFNNPTSQEELKVKAFYPEAEEIRLVKDISDDMFISLNFPGVKRAYEVDGQMKAYVVSCVGYNGPIDVLVAIDDEKDELIGIEILNHEESLDYAEHIEEDWFLERFKNIVIDKYLNLVVLDKENPEDIVQVTGATISSQAVVNAVNTAIGAYQYKTNNIEMEKVADVVPQEMWQKDTNSFAINCGEESTRIDIEKIKEYEQVEMDVVLINTTGTETDMKVKGPTLRHVLEAEGKDLSDYEGIGITGRDGYYTMVDKEKLEANDVILVWQVNGKDLKEEEKPVRIAIPNELGPYWVKMVSNIDLYSEISPKDIDKVHIFEPLVEDIEPYYYEYYGSKDKSIEVGQILREFDVVDEKGFFTMAASDGLIKNETISLVRQRYFIKVEGENAPMNIAPNFKLGMNVKEMTHFSTTKDAVIFPEKMAGVVRTKNINGNEALLLEDVLLTAGMRWKDNNHFVAVSRDDSNREISIEEMLNYYIVEDGEQVNLYHDKDEIMKDLLRIEKK
;
A
#
# COMPACT_ATOMS: atom_id res chain seq x y z
N MET A 1 36.38 -30.53 -49.50
CA MET A 1 35.62 -29.26 -49.64
C MET A 1 34.09 -29.38 -49.55
N LEU A 2 33.47 -30.56 -49.72
CA LEU A 2 32.00 -30.74 -49.66
C LEU A 2 31.39 -30.91 -48.25
N LYS A 3 32.16 -31.37 -47.24
CA LYS A 3 31.64 -31.62 -45.88
C LYS A 3 31.26 -30.34 -45.12
N ASN A 4 32.02 -29.26 -45.31
CA ASN A 4 31.76 -27.99 -44.61
C ASN A 4 30.53 -27.26 -45.15
N LYS A 5 30.20 -27.38 -46.44
CA LYS A 5 29.01 -26.75 -47.02
C LYS A 5 27.70 -27.29 -46.44
N LYS A 6 27.62 -28.60 -46.13
CA LYS A 6 26.44 -29.19 -45.47
C LYS A 6 26.30 -28.72 -44.03
N PHE A 7 27.42 -28.57 -43.30
CA PHE A 7 27.40 -28.07 -41.94
C PHE A 7 26.93 -26.60 -41.88
N TYR A 8 27.45 -25.74 -42.75
CA TYR A 8 26.98 -24.35 -42.84
C TYR A 8 25.50 -24.27 -43.24
N LEU A 9 25.03 -25.10 -44.18
CA LEU A 9 23.62 -25.12 -44.56
C LEU A 9 22.69 -25.54 -43.41
N ILE A 10 23.05 -26.59 -42.66
CA ILE A 10 22.28 -27.04 -41.50
C ILE A 10 22.28 -25.97 -40.39
N PHE A 11 23.43 -25.33 -40.15
CA PHE A 11 23.56 -24.26 -39.18
C PHE A 11 22.73 -23.02 -39.55
N THR A 12 22.69 -22.64 -40.83
CA THR A 12 21.84 -21.54 -41.30
C THR A 12 20.36 -21.87 -41.18
N ILE A 13 19.94 -23.11 -41.50
CA ILE A 13 18.55 -23.55 -41.30
C ILE A 13 18.18 -23.52 -39.82
N ALA A 14 19.06 -23.99 -38.94
CA ALA A 14 18.83 -23.94 -37.49
C ALA A 14 18.69 -22.50 -36.98
N ILE A 15 19.54 -21.57 -37.45
CA ILE A 15 19.41 -20.14 -37.13
C ILE A 15 18.10 -19.58 -37.64
N VAL A 16 17.69 -19.90 -38.87
CA VAL A 16 16.41 -19.43 -39.42
C VAL A 16 15.23 -19.97 -38.60
N ILE A 17 15.27 -21.22 -38.17
CA ILE A 17 14.24 -21.81 -37.30
C ILE A 17 14.22 -21.11 -35.94
N VAL A 18 15.38 -20.84 -35.33
CA VAL A 18 15.47 -20.15 -34.04
C VAL A 18 14.99 -18.70 -34.16
N VAL A 19 15.38 -17.98 -35.22
CA VAL A 19 14.93 -16.62 -35.49
C VAL A 19 13.44 -16.59 -35.79
N PHE A 20 12.91 -17.56 -36.53
CA PHE A 20 11.48 -17.67 -36.81
C PHE A 20 10.69 -18.03 -35.55
N ALA A 21 11.20 -18.91 -34.70
CA ALA A 21 10.61 -19.23 -33.40
C ALA A 21 10.61 -18.01 -32.49
N LEU A 22 11.75 -17.30 -32.36
CA LEU A 22 11.84 -16.05 -31.59
C LEU A 22 10.90 -14.98 -32.15
N PHE A 23 10.78 -14.86 -33.47
CA PHE A 23 9.87 -13.92 -34.10
C PHE A 23 8.40 -14.30 -33.85
N TYR A 24 8.06 -15.59 -33.88
CA TYR A 24 6.71 -16.08 -33.59
C TYR A 24 6.34 -15.90 -32.11
N PHE A 25 7.24 -16.24 -31.19
CA PHE A 25 7.01 -16.07 -29.74
C PHE A 25 7.02 -14.60 -29.30
N ASN A 26 7.78 -13.73 -29.97
CA ASN A 26 7.80 -12.28 -29.69
C ASN A 26 6.85 -11.47 -30.58
N ASN A 27 6.03 -12.10 -31.42
CA ASN A 27 5.02 -11.37 -32.18
C ASN A 27 3.84 -11.09 -31.25
N PRO A 28 3.53 -9.81 -30.91
CA PRO A 28 2.45 -9.47 -29.99
C PRO A 28 1.09 -10.05 -30.45
N THR A 29 0.89 -10.17 -31.77
CA THR A 29 -0.31 -10.78 -32.36
C THR A 29 -0.51 -12.24 -31.92
N SER A 30 0.59 -13.00 -31.77
CA SER A 30 0.53 -14.42 -31.40
C SER A 30 0.33 -14.63 -29.90
N GLN A 31 0.83 -13.71 -29.06
CA GLN A 31 0.57 -13.74 -27.62
C GLN A 31 -0.88 -13.37 -27.29
N GLU A 32 -1.44 -12.41 -28.00
CA GLU A 32 -2.83 -12.01 -27.82
C GLU A 32 -3.83 -13.08 -28.26
N GLU A 33 -3.54 -13.80 -29.36
CA GLU A 33 -4.37 -14.94 -29.78
C GLU A 33 -4.37 -16.05 -28.71
N LEU A 34 -3.27 -16.26 -27.98
CA LEU A 34 -3.22 -17.18 -26.84
C LEU A 34 -4.11 -16.71 -25.67
N LYS A 35 -4.13 -15.40 -25.39
CA LYS A 35 -5.02 -14.80 -24.38
C LYS A 35 -6.49 -14.95 -24.77
N VAL A 36 -6.83 -14.68 -26.04
CA VAL A 36 -8.19 -14.94 -26.57
C VAL A 36 -8.55 -16.42 -26.42
N LYS A 37 -7.64 -17.33 -26.76
CA LYS A 37 -7.86 -18.78 -26.59
C LYS A 37 -8.04 -19.20 -25.13
N ALA A 38 -7.45 -18.49 -24.16
CA ALA A 38 -7.66 -18.76 -22.74
C ALA A 38 -9.11 -18.47 -22.30
N PHE A 39 -9.76 -17.47 -22.90
CA PHE A 39 -11.19 -17.20 -22.69
C PHE A 39 -12.11 -18.17 -23.47
N TYR A 40 -11.65 -18.69 -24.61
CA TYR A 40 -12.41 -19.64 -25.46
C TYR A 40 -11.65 -20.96 -25.66
N PRO A 41 -11.54 -21.82 -24.63
CA PRO A 41 -10.73 -23.05 -24.72
C PRO A 41 -11.24 -24.06 -25.75
N GLU A 42 -12.55 -24.04 -26.01
CA GLU A 42 -13.24 -24.95 -26.95
C GLU A 42 -13.32 -24.38 -28.39
N ALA A 43 -12.72 -23.21 -28.67
CA ALA A 43 -12.79 -22.59 -29.98
C ALA A 43 -12.09 -23.45 -31.06
N GLU A 44 -12.79 -23.70 -32.17
CA GLU A 44 -12.23 -24.41 -33.33
C GLU A 44 -11.43 -23.46 -34.22
N GLU A 45 -11.91 -22.22 -34.41
CA GLU A 45 -11.27 -21.20 -35.23
C GLU A 45 -11.26 -19.84 -34.53
N ILE A 46 -10.07 -19.20 -34.50
CA ILE A 46 -9.87 -17.83 -34.01
C ILE A 46 -9.25 -17.01 -35.15
N ARG A 47 -9.91 -15.92 -35.53
CA ARG A 47 -9.47 -15.04 -36.61
C ARG A 47 -9.42 -13.59 -36.17
N LEU A 48 -8.25 -12.96 -36.33
CA LEU A 48 -8.07 -11.55 -36.07
C LEU A 48 -8.68 -10.67 -37.19
N VAL A 49 -9.46 -9.68 -36.78
CA VAL A 49 -10.08 -8.64 -37.61
C VAL A 49 -9.46 -7.28 -37.24
N LYS A 50 -8.53 -6.81 -38.08
CA LYS A 50 -7.77 -5.56 -37.84
C LYS A 50 -8.48 -4.30 -38.34
N ASP A 51 -9.39 -4.46 -39.29
CA ASP A 51 -10.09 -3.40 -40.02
C ASP A 51 -11.44 -3.01 -39.40
N ILE A 52 -11.77 -3.55 -38.22
CA ILE A 52 -12.99 -3.16 -37.51
C ILE A 52 -13.01 -1.66 -37.16
N SER A 53 -11.85 -1.08 -36.87
CA SER A 53 -11.69 0.34 -36.60
C SER A 53 -11.99 1.21 -37.82
N ASP A 54 -11.98 0.63 -39.04
CA ASP A 54 -12.30 1.34 -40.28
C ASP A 54 -13.81 1.38 -40.55
N ASP A 55 -14.62 0.66 -39.76
CA ASP A 55 -16.07 0.77 -39.81
C ASP A 55 -16.51 2.18 -39.38
N MET A 56 -17.33 2.82 -40.22
CA MET A 56 -17.73 4.21 -40.02
C MET A 56 -18.54 4.43 -38.73
N PHE A 57 -19.36 3.45 -38.31
CA PHE A 57 -20.13 3.58 -37.08
C PHE A 57 -19.25 3.35 -35.85
N ILE A 58 -18.39 2.32 -35.89
CA ILE A 58 -17.44 2.02 -34.82
C ILE A 58 -16.47 3.19 -34.61
N SER A 59 -15.84 3.70 -35.67
CA SER A 59 -14.87 4.80 -35.56
C SER A 59 -15.46 6.10 -34.99
N LEU A 60 -16.74 6.39 -35.26
CA LEU A 60 -17.40 7.60 -34.78
C LEU A 60 -17.93 7.48 -33.35
N ASN A 61 -18.41 6.31 -32.94
CA ASN A 61 -19.09 6.12 -31.65
C ASN A 61 -18.23 5.39 -30.61
N PHE A 62 -17.28 4.57 -31.05
CA PHE A 62 -16.44 3.69 -30.24
C PHE A 62 -14.97 3.79 -30.68
N PRO A 63 -14.36 5.00 -30.66
CA PRO A 63 -13.03 5.25 -31.21
C PRO A 63 -11.91 4.45 -30.51
N GLY A 64 -12.15 3.93 -29.31
CA GLY A 64 -11.19 3.11 -28.58
C GLY A 64 -10.97 1.71 -29.18
N VAL A 65 -11.87 1.21 -30.05
CA VAL A 65 -11.72 -0.14 -30.62
C VAL A 65 -10.52 -0.19 -31.56
N LYS A 66 -9.49 -0.96 -31.18
CA LYS A 66 -8.29 -1.18 -32.01
C LYS A 66 -8.45 -2.34 -32.97
N ARG A 67 -9.02 -3.45 -32.50
CA ARG A 67 -9.18 -4.71 -33.26
C ARG A 67 -10.18 -5.64 -32.57
N ALA A 68 -10.63 -6.65 -33.30
CA ALA A 68 -11.53 -7.68 -32.77
C ALA A 68 -11.09 -9.08 -33.22
N TYR A 69 -11.62 -10.09 -32.54
CA TYR A 69 -11.44 -11.50 -32.87
C TYR A 69 -12.80 -12.12 -33.17
N GLU A 70 -12.86 -12.75 -34.32
CA GLU A 70 -13.92 -13.67 -34.70
C GLU A 70 -13.54 -15.05 -34.15
N VAL A 71 -14.41 -15.62 -33.32
CA VAL A 71 -14.23 -16.93 -32.70
C VAL A 71 -15.42 -17.78 -33.13
N ASP A 72 -15.15 -18.86 -33.85
CA ASP A 72 -16.15 -19.75 -34.46
C ASP A 72 -17.19 -19.02 -35.33
N GLY A 73 -16.73 -18.00 -36.07
CA GLY A 73 -17.55 -17.22 -37.00
C GLY A 73 -18.33 -16.06 -36.37
N GLN A 74 -18.16 -15.80 -35.07
CA GLN A 74 -18.81 -14.69 -34.37
C GLN A 74 -17.80 -13.75 -33.72
N MET A 75 -18.03 -12.45 -33.87
CA MET A 75 -17.15 -11.44 -33.30
C MET A 75 -17.46 -11.26 -31.81
N LYS A 76 -16.59 -11.80 -30.95
CA LYS A 76 -16.86 -11.87 -29.50
C LYS A 76 -15.68 -11.51 -28.60
N ALA A 77 -14.51 -11.23 -29.16
CA ALA A 77 -13.40 -10.63 -28.40
C ALA A 77 -12.95 -9.31 -29.02
N TYR A 78 -12.68 -8.30 -28.19
CA TYR A 78 -12.30 -6.96 -28.63
C TYR A 78 -11.08 -6.49 -27.87
N VAL A 79 -10.15 -5.85 -28.57
CA VAL A 79 -9.09 -5.08 -27.93
C VAL A 79 -9.40 -3.60 -28.07
N VAL A 80 -9.55 -2.96 -26.93
CA VAL A 80 -9.95 -1.57 -26.80
C VAL A 80 -8.86 -0.82 -26.05
N SER A 81 -8.57 0.40 -26.51
CA SER A 81 -7.64 1.31 -25.86
C SER A 81 -8.36 2.55 -25.39
N CYS A 82 -8.30 2.79 -24.09
CA CYS A 82 -8.79 4.02 -23.47
C CYS A 82 -7.66 4.70 -22.70
N VAL A 83 -7.70 6.02 -22.63
CA VAL A 83 -6.66 6.83 -21.95
C VAL A 83 -7.00 6.92 -20.46
N GLY A 84 -6.16 6.30 -19.64
CA GLY A 84 -6.12 6.38 -18.19
C GLY A 84 -5.39 7.63 -17.69
N TYR A 85 -4.92 7.60 -16.45
CA TYR A 85 -4.30 8.75 -15.78
C TYR A 85 -2.96 9.18 -16.41
N ASN A 86 -2.10 8.25 -16.78
CA ASN A 86 -0.82 8.60 -17.40
C ASN A 86 -0.83 8.45 -18.92
N GLY A 87 -1.67 7.56 -19.44
CA GLY A 87 -1.67 7.23 -20.85
C GLY A 87 -2.62 6.08 -21.19
N PRO A 88 -2.50 5.50 -22.39
CA PRO A 88 -3.39 4.45 -22.85
C PRO A 88 -3.31 3.17 -22.00
N ILE A 89 -4.46 2.54 -21.81
CA ILE A 89 -4.65 1.20 -21.24
C ILE A 89 -5.32 0.36 -22.33
N ASP A 90 -4.66 -0.73 -22.73
CA ASP A 90 -5.16 -1.68 -23.72
C ASP A 90 -5.79 -2.87 -23.00
N VAL A 91 -7.09 -3.04 -23.20
CA VAL A 91 -7.91 -4.07 -22.53
C VAL A 91 -8.43 -5.05 -23.58
N LEU A 92 -8.21 -6.34 -23.35
CA LEU A 92 -8.90 -7.43 -24.04
C LEU A 92 -10.22 -7.72 -23.31
N VAL A 93 -11.32 -7.71 -24.03
CA VAL A 93 -12.66 -7.98 -23.51
C VAL A 93 -13.23 -9.20 -24.22
N ALA A 94 -13.69 -10.19 -23.46
CA ALA A 94 -14.28 -11.42 -23.97
C ALA A 94 -15.77 -11.53 -23.58
N ILE A 95 -16.61 -11.88 -24.55
CA ILE A 95 -18.08 -11.91 -24.46
C ILE A 95 -18.59 -13.31 -24.79
N ASP A 96 -19.54 -13.79 -23.98
CA ASP A 96 -20.32 -15.01 -24.22
C ASP A 96 -21.49 -14.65 -25.12
N ASP A 97 -21.44 -15.15 -26.35
CA ASP A 97 -22.44 -14.94 -27.40
C ASP A 97 -23.74 -15.73 -27.21
N GLU A 98 -23.76 -16.75 -26.35
CA GLU A 98 -24.99 -17.50 -26.05
C GLU A 98 -25.81 -16.82 -24.96
N LYS A 99 -25.14 -16.15 -24.01
CA LYS A 99 -25.78 -15.52 -22.85
C LYS A 99 -25.86 -14.00 -22.90
N ASP A 100 -25.18 -13.36 -23.86
CA ASP A 100 -24.95 -11.91 -23.86
C ASP A 100 -24.36 -11.45 -22.51
N GLU A 101 -23.26 -12.08 -22.08
CA GLU A 101 -22.57 -11.80 -20.81
C GLU A 101 -21.06 -11.58 -21.04
N LEU A 102 -20.43 -10.77 -20.19
CA LEU A 102 -18.96 -10.71 -20.12
C LEU A 102 -18.39 -12.00 -19.54
N ILE A 103 -17.49 -12.64 -20.27
CA ILE A 103 -16.68 -13.75 -19.72
C ILE A 103 -15.62 -13.17 -18.77
N GLY A 104 -15.02 -12.04 -19.15
CA GLY A 104 -14.03 -11.33 -18.37
C GLY A 104 -13.19 -10.38 -19.23
N ILE A 105 -12.17 -9.80 -18.59
CA ILE A 105 -11.24 -8.88 -19.23
C ILE A 105 -9.80 -9.24 -18.88
N GLU A 106 -8.85 -8.75 -19.68
CA GLU A 106 -7.43 -8.83 -19.39
C GLU A 106 -6.72 -7.54 -19.83
N ILE A 107 -5.84 -7.01 -18.98
CA ILE A 107 -4.99 -5.88 -19.34
C ILE A 107 -3.84 -6.41 -20.22
N LEU A 108 -3.70 -5.86 -21.42
CA LEU A 108 -2.66 -6.24 -22.36
C LEU A 108 -1.41 -5.38 -22.22
N ASN A 109 -1.61 -4.08 -22.01
CA ASN A 109 -0.55 -3.08 -21.90
C ASN A 109 -1.11 -1.80 -21.27
N HIS A 110 -0.27 -1.02 -20.59
CA HIS A 110 -0.65 0.31 -20.10
C HIS A 110 0.56 1.23 -19.95
N GLU A 111 0.30 2.55 -19.82
CA GLU A 111 1.31 3.56 -19.45
C GLU A 111 1.12 4.11 -18.01
N GLU A 112 0.26 3.49 -17.22
CA GLU A 112 0.01 3.83 -15.81
C GLU A 112 1.26 3.74 -14.90
N SER A 113 1.25 4.52 -13.80
CA SER A 113 2.29 4.49 -12.76
C SER A 113 2.28 3.13 -12.07
N LEU A 114 3.43 2.67 -11.56
CA LEU A 114 3.54 1.40 -10.83
C LEU A 114 2.48 1.26 -9.72
N ASP A 115 2.26 2.31 -8.91
CA ASP A 115 1.30 2.29 -7.80
C ASP A 115 -0.16 2.15 -8.24
N TYR A 116 -0.51 2.45 -9.50
CA TYR A 116 -1.87 2.30 -10.04
C TYR A 116 -2.02 1.07 -10.93
N ALA A 117 -0.97 0.78 -11.70
CA ALA A 117 -0.83 -0.39 -12.56
C ALA A 117 -1.04 -1.68 -11.78
N GLU A 118 -0.36 -1.81 -10.63
CA GLU A 118 -0.46 -3.00 -9.78
C GLU A 118 -1.92 -3.29 -9.43
N HIS A 119 -2.74 -2.29 -9.14
CA HIS A 119 -4.12 -2.54 -8.74
C HIS A 119 -5.10 -2.86 -9.89
N ILE A 120 -4.89 -2.31 -11.09
CA ILE A 120 -5.79 -2.57 -12.23
C ILE A 120 -5.46 -3.87 -12.96
N GLU A 121 -4.29 -4.46 -12.72
CA GLU A 121 -3.88 -5.76 -13.26
C GLU A 121 -4.20 -6.94 -12.32
N GLU A 122 -4.60 -6.67 -11.08
CA GLU A 122 -4.86 -7.70 -10.08
C GLU A 122 -6.19 -8.44 -10.29
N ASP A 123 -6.17 -9.74 -9.99
CA ASP A 123 -7.32 -10.62 -10.19
C ASP A 123 -8.57 -10.08 -9.49
N TRP A 124 -8.45 -9.56 -8.25
CA TRP A 124 -9.61 -9.06 -7.50
C TRP A 124 -10.37 -7.94 -8.21
N PHE A 125 -9.70 -7.15 -9.05
CA PHE A 125 -10.32 -6.09 -9.85
C PHE A 125 -10.86 -6.65 -11.17
N LEU A 126 -10.06 -7.44 -11.89
CA LEU A 126 -10.45 -8.05 -13.17
C LEU A 126 -11.66 -8.99 -13.03
N GLU A 127 -11.77 -9.70 -11.91
CA GLU A 127 -12.89 -10.59 -11.62
C GLU A 127 -14.23 -9.86 -11.46
N ARG A 128 -14.22 -8.55 -11.21
CA ARG A 128 -15.44 -7.73 -11.14
C ARG A 128 -16.17 -7.65 -12.47
N PHE A 129 -15.51 -7.98 -13.58
CA PHE A 129 -16.07 -7.95 -14.93
C PHE A 129 -16.58 -9.31 -15.43
N LYS A 130 -16.58 -10.35 -14.59
CA LYS A 130 -17.04 -11.69 -14.99
C LYS A 130 -18.55 -11.85 -14.77
N ASN A 131 -19.21 -12.55 -15.70
CA ASN A 131 -20.62 -12.93 -15.64
C ASN A 131 -21.58 -11.75 -15.46
N ILE A 132 -21.32 -10.64 -16.16
CA ILE A 132 -22.21 -9.47 -16.18
C ILE A 132 -22.94 -9.43 -17.51
N VAL A 133 -24.28 -9.33 -17.46
CA VAL A 133 -25.13 -9.17 -18.64
C VAL A 133 -24.82 -7.83 -19.33
N ILE A 134 -24.68 -7.85 -20.65
CA ILE A 134 -24.24 -6.68 -21.45
C ILE A 134 -25.38 -6.00 -22.22
N ASP A 135 -26.61 -6.10 -21.73
CA ASP A 135 -27.77 -5.38 -22.27
C ASP A 135 -27.73 -3.87 -21.95
N LYS A 136 -26.85 -3.48 -21.01
CA LYS A 136 -26.54 -2.11 -20.62
C LYS A 136 -25.03 -1.90 -20.48
N TYR A 137 -24.64 -0.64 -20.35
CA TYR A 137 -23.29 -0.28 -19.94
C TYR A 137 -23.08 -0.45 -18.45
N LEU A 138 -21.82 -0.72 -18.10
CA LEU A 138 -21.32 -0.78 -16.75
C LEU A 138 -21.15 0.61 -16.15
N ASN A 139 -21.38 0.74 -14.84
CA ASN A 139 -21.17 1.98 -14.10
C ASN A 139 -19.95 1.83 -13.17
N LEU A 140 -19.13 2.88 -13.06
CA LEU A 140 -18.11 2.92 -12.03
C LEU A 140 -18.72 3.50 -10.73
N VAL A 141 -18.61 2.76 -9.62
CA VAL A 141 -19.10 3.17 -8.30
C VAL A 141 -17.96 3.23 -7.28
N VAL A 142 -18.12 4.03 -6.23
CA VAL A 142 -17.02 4.36 -5.30
C VAL A 142 -16.82 3.26 -4.25
N LEU A 143 -17.91 2.73 -3.69
CA LEU A 143 -17.88 1.92 -2.47
C LEU A 143 -18.54 0.57 -2.71
N ASP A 144 -19.84 0.57 -2.93
CA ASP A 144 -20.63 -0.65 -3.01
C ASP A 144 -21.34 -0.81 -4.34
N LYS A 145 -21.46 -2.09 -4.73
CA LYS A 145 -22.25 -2.53 -5.87
C LYS A 145 -23.74 -2.50 -5.50
N GLU A 146 -24.48 -1.54 -6.01
CA GLU A 146 -25.93 -1.46 -5.82
C GLU A 146 -26.69 -2.22 -6.92
N ASN A 147 -26.14 -2.21 -8.14
CA ASN A 147 -26.72 -2.81 -9.32
C ASN A 147 -25.77 -3.84 -9.95
N PRO A 148 -26.28 -4.86 -10.69
CA PRO A 148 -25.44 -5.86 -11.37
C PRO A 148 -24.37 -5.28 -12.30
N GLU A 149 -24.66 -4.15 -12.94
CA GLU A 149 -23.77 -3.42 -13.86
C GLU A 149 -22.72 -2.54 -13.14
N ASP A 150 -22.80 -2.41 -11.82
CA ASP A 150 -21.87 -1.56 -11.07
C ASP A 150 -20.54 -2.29 -10.84
N ILE A 151 -19.46 -1.57 -11.15
CA ILE A 151 -18.07 -1.93 -10.94
C ILE A 151 -17.50 -0.99 -9.90
N VAL A 152 -17.16 -1.53 -8.73
CA VAL A 152 -16.48 -0.76 -7.69
C VAL A 152 -15.09 -0.37 -8.21
N GLN A 153 -14.70 0.89 -8.02
CA GLN A 153 -13.40 1.39 -8.44
C GLN A 153 -12.26 0.86 -7.56
N VAL A 154 -11.03 1.05 -8.04
CA VAL A 154 -9.83 0.92 -7.22
C VAL A 154 -9.64 2.22 -6.42
N THR A 155 -9.50 2.11 -5.10
CA THR A 155 -9.21 3.26 -4.23
C THR A 155 -7.92 3.96 -4.67
N GLY A 156 -8.00 5.27 -4.92
CA GLY A 156 -6.85 6.06 -5.35
C GLY A 156 -6.53 5.98 -6.85
N ALA A 157 -7.16 5.09 -7.62
CA ALA A 157 -6.96 4.96 -9.07
C ALA A 157 -8.27 5.17 -9.85
N THR A 158 -8.97 6.28 -9.55
CA THR A 158 -10.29 6.63 -10.12
C THR A 158 -10.24 6.69 -11.66
N ILE A 159 -9.29 7.45 -12.21
CA ILE A 159 -9.18 7.68 -13.67
C ILE A 159 -8.81 6.38 -14.39
N SER A 160 -7.87 5.62 -13.84
CA SER A 160 -7.43 4.35 -14.41
C SER A 160 -8.55 3.32 -14.37
N SER A 161 -9.31 3.25 -13.27
CA SER A 161 -10.51 2.40 -13.14
C SER A 161 -11.58 2.79 -14.17
N GLN A 162 -11.84 4.09 -14.34
CA GLN A 162 -12.82 4.59 -15.30
C GLN A 162 -12.39 4.30 -16.75
N ALA A 163 -11.10 4.39 -17.06
CA ALA A 163 -10.60 4.05 -18.39
C ALA A 163 -10.81 2.57 -18.72
N VAL A 164 -10.63 1.66 -17.75
CA VAL A 164 -10.95 0.23 -17.93
C VAL A 164 -12.44 0.03 -18.15
N VAL A 165 -13.31 0.64 -17.34
CA VAL A 165 -14.78 0.55 -17.53
C VAL A 165 -15.20 1.11 -18.90
N ASN A 166 -14.62 2.24 -19.34
CA ASN A 166 -14.88 2.79 -20.66
C ASN A 166 -14.44 1.82 -21.77
N ALA A 167 -13.30 1.16 -21.61
CA ALA A 167 -12.82 0.17 -22.58
C ALA A 167 -13.79 -1.00 -22.72
N VAL A 168 -14.33 -1.48 -21.59
CA VAL A 168 -15.34 -2.54 -21.57
C VAL A 168 -16.65 -2.08 -22.20
N ASN A 169 -17.16 -0.91 -21.83
CA ASN A 169 -18.38 -0.35 -22.42
C ASN A 169 -18.24 -0.12 -23.93
N THR A 170 -17.07 0.33 -24.38
CA THR A 170 -16.75 0.48 -25.81
C THR A 170 -16.79 -0.88 -26.53
N ALA A 171 -16.27 -1.95 -25.93
CA ALA A 171 -16.36 -3.30 -26.48
C ALA A 171 -17.81 -3.80 -26.53
N ILE A 172 -18.60 -3.59 -25.47
CA ILE A 172 -20.03 -3.91 -25.41
C ILE A 172 -20.78 -3.22 -26.56
N GLY A 173 -20.58 -1.91 -26.72
CA GLY A 173 -21.22 -1.14 -27.79
C GLY A 173 -20.86 -1.65 -29.19
N ALA A 174 -19.58 -2.00 -29.41
CA ALA A 174 -19.12 -2.57 -30.67
C ALA A 174 -19.71 -3.97 -30.93
N TYR A 175 -19.81 -4.81 -29.91
CA TYR A 175 -20.45 -6.12 -29.98
C TYR A 175 -21.94 -6.01 -30.30
N GLN A 176 -22.68 -5.18 -29.57
CA GLN A 176 -24.10 -4.99 -29.77
C GLN A 176 -24.42 -4.49 -31.18
N TYR A 177 -23.58 -3.61 -31.74
CA TYR A 177 -23.71 -3.18 -33.12
C TYR A 177 -23.40 -4.29 -34.14
N LYS A 178 -22.29 -5.01 -33.97
CA LYS A 178 -21.83 -6.00 -34.95
C LYS A 178 -22.60 -7.32 -34.94
N THR A 179 -23.04 -7.74 -33.77
CA THR A 179 -23.65 -9.04 -33.55
C THR A 179 -25.17 -8.96 -33.46
N ASN A 180 -25.67 -7.97 -32.72
CA ASN A 180 -27.10 -7.83 -32.43
C ASN A 180 -27.79 -6.71 -33.24
N ASN A 181 -27.01 -5.93 -34.02
CA ASN A 181 -27.50 -4.79 -34.81
C ASN A 181 -28.23 -3.75 -33.94
N ILE A 182 -27.74 -3.54 -32.72
CA ILE A 182 -28.22 -2.55 -31.75
C ILE A 182 -27.21 -1.39 -31.66
N GLU A 183 -27.68 -0.17 -31.90
CA GLU A 183 -26.86 1.03 -31.77
C GLU A 183 -26.94 1.56 -30.33
N MET A 184 -25.85 1.43 -29.56
CA MET A 184 -25.74 1.98 -28.20
C MET A 184 -25.19 3.41 -28.21
N GLU A 185 -25.29 4.11 -27.06
CA GLU A 185 -24.71 5.44 -26.90
C GLU A 185 -23.20 5.42 -27.08
N LYS A 186 -22.63 6.50 -27.64
CA LYS A 186 -21.19 6.63 -27.87
C LYS A 186 -20.41 6.56 -26.55
N VAL A 187 -19.22 5.96 -26.59
CA VAL A 187 -18.28 5.91 -25.47
C VAL A 187 -16.97 6.55 -25.91
N ALA A 188 -16.53 7.57 -25.16
CA ALA A 188 -15.26 8.23 -25.45
C ALA A 188 -14.08 7.35 -25.02
N ASP A 189 -13.01 7.38 -25.81
CA ASP A 189 -11.74 6.73 -25.51
C ASP A 189 -10.91 7.49 -24.46
N VAL A 190 -11.30 8.72 -24.11
CA VAL A 190 -10.67 9.53 -23.08
C VAL A 190 -11.61 9.76 -21.90
N VAL A 191 -11.08 9.66 -20.68
CA VAL A 191 -11.84 10.02 -19.48
C VAL A 191 -12.09 11.54 -19.47
N PRO A 192 -13.33 12.02 -19.22
CA PRO A 192 -13.66 13.44 -19.20
C PRO A 192 -12.75 14.27 -18.30
N GLN A 193 -12.22 15.40 -18.79
CA GLN A 193 -11.30 16.30 -18.06
C GLN A 193 -11.81 16.74 -16.68
N GLU A 194 -13.12 16.77 -16.48
CA GLU A 194 -13.77 17.05 -15.20
C GLU A 194 -13.40 16.02 -14.11
N MET A 195 -13.14 14.76 -14.46
CA MET A 195 -12.60 13.76 -13.52
C MET A 195 -11.11 13.99 -13.25
N TRP A 196 -10.33 14.41 -14.25
CA TRP A 196 -8.89 14.67 -14.10
C TRP A 196 -8.59 15.80 -13.12
N GLN A 197 -9.41 16.86 -13.14
CA GLN A 197 -9.28 17.97 -12.19
C GLN A 197 -9.61 17.54 -10.76
N LYS A 198 -10.45 16.50 -10.57
CA LYS A 198 -10.76 15.97 -9.24
C LYS A 198 -9.53 15.31 -8.61
N ASP A 199 -8.75 14.46 -9.28
CA ASP A 199 -7.68 13.71 -8.56
C ASP A 199 -6.48 14.55 -8.07
N THR A 200 -6.15 15.69 -8.70
CA THR A 200 -5.01 16.54 -8.28
C THR A 200 -5.41 17.67 -7.33
N ASN A 201 -6.65 18.17 -7.45
CA ASN A 201 -7.17 19.28 -6.66
C ASN A 201 -8.23 18.83 -5.64
N SER A 202 -8.34 17.54 -5.35
CA SER A 202 -9.20 17.05 -4.27
C SER A 202 -8.57 15.89 -3.53
N PHE A 203 -9.03 15.69 -2.30
CA PHE A 203 -8.66 14.57 -1.44
C PHE A 203 -9.93 13.93 -0.87
N ALA A 204 -9.82 12.72 -0.37
CA ALA A 204 -10.91 12.02 0.29
C ALA A 204 -10.82 12.17 1.82
N ILE A 205 -11.97 12.29 2.48
CA ILE A 205 -12.10 12.04 3.92
C ILE A 205 -12.92 10.77 4.07
N ASN A 206 -12.32 9.74 4.65
CA ASN A 206 -12.93 8.42 4.82
C ASN A 206 -13.36 8.23 6.28
N CYS A 207 -14.54 7.66 6.49
CA CYS A 207 -15.10 7.35 7.80
C CYS A 207 -15.75 5.97 7.73
N GLY A 208 -14.96 4.92 8.01
CA GLY A 208 -15.39 3.55 7.77
C GLY A 208 -15.64 3.30 6.28
N GLU A 209 -16.86 2.90 5.94
CA GLU A 209 -17.28 2.69 4.56
C GLU A 209 -17.70 3.99 3.85
N GLU A 210 -17.97 5.09 4.58
CA GLU A 210 -18.32 6.37 3.96
C GLU A 210 -17.07 7.11 3.48
N SER A 211 -17.09 7.65 2.26
CA SER A 211 -16.03 8.50 1.73
C SER A 211 -16.59 9.79 1.15
N THR A 212 -16.11 10.93 1.65
CA THR A 212 -16.47 12.26 1.13
C THR A 212 -15.28 12.87 0.43
N ARG A 213 -15.44 13.20 -0.85
CA ARG A 213 -14.40 13.86 -1.64
C ARG A 213 -14.53 15.38 -1.55
N ILE A 214 -13.43 16.06 -1.25
CA ILE A 214 -13.38 17.51 -1.08
C ILE A 214 -12.34 18.11 -2.02
N ASP A 215 -12.78 18.99 -2.92
CA ASP A 215 -11.91 19.75 -3.80
C ASP A 215 -11.43 21.07 -3.18
N ILE A 216 -10.38 21.65 -3.77
CA ILE A 216 -9.72 22.86 -3.30
C ILE A 216 -10.64 24.10 -3.34
N GLU A 217 -11.62 24.14 -4.24
CA GLU A 217 -12.56 25.26 -4.31
C GLU A 217 -13.56 25.16 -3.15
N LYS A 218 -14.09 23.97 -2.88
CA LYS A 218 -14.90 23.68 -1.69
C LYS A 218 -14.12 23.94 -0.40
N ILE A 219 -12.82 23.62 -0.35
CA ILE A 219 -11.95 23.92 0.80
C ILE A 219 -11.96 25.41 1.16
N LYS A 220 -12.01 26.30 0.17
CA LYS A 220 -12.00 27.76 0.37
C LYS A 220 -13.34 28.29 0.89
N GLU A 221 -14.42 27.52 0.74
CA GLU A 221 -15.78 27.92 1.18
C GLU A 221 -16.01 27.73 2.68
N TYR A 222 -15.30 26.78 3.31
CA TYR A 222 -15.38 26.56 4.75
C TYR A 222 -14.81 27.74 5.56
N GLU A 223 -15.06 27.74 6.87
CA GLU A 223 -14.48 28.74 7.77
C GLU A 223 -12.95 28.64 7.80
N GLN A 224 -12.30 29.70 7.28
CA GLN A 224 -10.86 29.77 7.10
C GLN A 224 -10.18 30.28 8.38
N VAL A 225 -9.09 29.61 8.77
CA VAL A 225 -8.14 30.14 9.76
C VAL A 225 -6.89 30.65 9.04
N GLU A 226 -6.28 31.71 9.58
CA GLU A 226 -4.99 32.21 9.14
C GLU A 226 -4.10 32.33 10.36
N MET A 227 -2.95 31.64 10.33
CA MET A 227 -2.13 31.46 11.52
C MET A 227 -0.64 31.46 11.18
N ASP A 228 0.15 32.10 12.03
CA ASP A 228 1.61 32.01 12.00
C ASP A 228 2.03 30.72 12.72
N VAL A 229 2.75 29.86 12.02
CA VAL A 229 3.16 28.54 12.50
C VAL A 229 4.64 28.29 12.23
N VAL A 230 5.25 27.47 13.08
CA VAL A 230 6.67 27.10 12.98
C VAL A 230 6.77 25.63 12.61
N LEU A 231 7.32 25.33 11.43
CA LEU A 231 7.65 23.97 11.04
C LEU A 231 8.99 23.58 11.65
N ILE A 232 8.97 22.61 12.56
CA ILE A 232 10.19 22.04 13.16
C ILE A 232 10.54 20.76 12.40
N ASN A 233 11.60 20.80 11.59
CA ASN A 233 12.08 19.60 10.90
C ASN A 233 12.77 18.65 11.89
N THR A 234 12.88 17.37 11.53
CA THR A 234 13.59 16.34 12.33
C THR A 234 15.07 16.66 12.55
N THR A 235 15.66 17.54 11.75
CA THR A 235 17.02 18.07 11.92
C THR A 235 17.13 19.18 12.97
N GLY A 236 16.01 19.59 13.59
CA GLY A 236 15.94 20.72 14.53
C GLY A 236 15.93 22.09 13.86
N THR A 237 15.90 22.17 12.53
CA THR A 237 15.75 23.46 11.83
C THR A 237 14.29 23.91 11.90
N GLU A 238 14.09 25.15 12.31
CA GLU A 238 12.77 25.78 12.37
C GLU A 238 12.52 26.65 11.13
N THR A 239 11.28 26.64 10.62
CA THR A 239 10.87 27.48 9.49
C THR A 239 9.54 28.13 9.80
N ASP A 240 9.55 29.45 9.96
CA ASP A 240 8.35 30.26 10.14
C ASP A 240 7.55 30.34 8.83
N MET A 241 6.24 30.17 8.93
CA MET A 241 5.33 30.38 7.81
C MET A 241 3.96 30.82 8.29
N LYS A 242 3.31 31.66 7.47
CA LYS A 242 1.91 32.03 7.67
C LYS A 242 1.03 31.13 6.82
N VAL A 243 0.22 30.28 7.44
CA VAL A 243 -0.65 29.33 6.75
C VAL A 243 -2.09 29.82 6.73
N LYS A 244 -2.82 29.43 5.68
CA LYS A 244 -4.25 29.69 5.54
C LYS A 244 -4.98 28.48 5.00
N GLY A 245 -6.09 28.14 5.65
CA GLY A 245 -6.97 27.02 5.32
C GLY A 245 -8.00 26.79 6.43
N PRO A 246 -9.05 25.98 6.20
CA PRO A 246 -9.95 25.58 7.28
C PRO A 246 -9.27 24.56 8.21
N THR A 247 -9.80 24.42 9.44
CA THR A 247 -9.45 23.29 10.29
C THR A 247 -10.23 22.05 9.84
N LEU A 248 -9.66 20.86 10.02
CA LEU A 248 -10.36 19.60 9.77
C LEU A 248 -11.66 19.54 10.59
N ARG A 249 -11.64 20.06 11.82
CA ARG A 249 -12.83 20.16 12.69
C ARG A 249 -13.97 20.92 12.02
N HIS A 250 -13.72 22.14 11.51
CA HIS A 250 -14.76 22.91 10.81
C HIS A 250 -15.27 22.22 9.54
N VAL A 251 -14.38 21.53 8.82
CA VAL A 251 -14.78 20.75 7.63
C VAL A 251 -15.70 19.59 8.02
N LEU A 252 -15.38 18.85 9.08
CA LEU A 252 -16.22 17.75 9.56
C LEU A 252 -17.56 18.24 10.11
N GLU A 253 -17.57 19.33 10.87
CA GLU A 253 -18.79 19.93 11.43
C GLU A 253 -19.77 20.35 10.32
N ALA A 254 -19.25 20.91 9.22
CA ALA A 254 -20.06 21.26 8.05
C ALA A 254 -20.68 20.05 7.34
N GLU A 255 -20.06 18.87 7.47
CA GLU A 255 -20.53 17.58 6.98
C GLU A 255 -21.32 16.79 8.05
N GLY A 256 -21.63 17.43 9.20
CA GLY A 256 -22.44 16.84 10.28
C GLY A 256 -21.71 15.82 11.15
N LYS A 257 -20.36 15.83 11.17
CA LYS A 257 -19.50 14.93 11.95
C LYS A 257 -18.72 15.72 13.01
N ASP A 258 -18.43 15.11 14.15
CA ASP A 258 -17.60 15.72 15.21
C ASP A 258 -16.24 15.01 15.29
N LEU A 259 -15.14 15.76 15.19
CA LEU A 259 -13.79 15.18 15.27
C LEU A 259 -13.52 14.47 16.61
N SER A 260 -14.22 14.85 17.69
CA SER A 260 -14.06 14.23 19.01
C SER A 260 -14.66 12.82 19.13
N ASP A 261 -15.48 12.40 18.16
CA ASP A 261 -16.03 11.04 18.08
C ASP A 261 -15.00 10.01 17.59
N TYR A 262 -13.80 10.46 17.19
CA TYR A 262 -12.75 9.60 16.62
C TYR A 262 -11.56 9.48 17.56
N GLU A 263 -10.94 8.30 17.57
CA GLU A 263 -9.75 7.97 18.37
C GLU A 263 -8.44 8.39 17.68
N GLY A 264 -8.49 8.72 16.39
CA GLY A 264 -7.36 9.24 15.63
C GLY A 264 -7.68 9.48 14.16
N ILE A 265 -6.74 10.09 13.45
CA ILE A 265 -6.81 10.27 11.99
C ILE A 265 -5.52 9.81 11.30
N GLY A 266 -5.68 9.09 10.20
CA GLY A 266 -4.60 8.73 9.28
C GLY A 266 -4.57 9.73 8.15
N ILE A 267 -3.37 10.20 7.78
CA ILE A 267 -3.20 11.19 6.72
C ILE A 267 -2.20 10.63 5.72
N THR A 268 -2.64 10.48 4.48
CA THR A 268 -1.81 9.96 3.40
C THR A 268 -1.56 11.04 2.36
N GLY A 269 -0.30 11.21 1.96
CA GLY A 269 0.10 12.00 0.80
C GLY A 269 0.04 11.18 -0.48
N ARG A 270 -0.11 11.83 -1.64
CA ARG A 270 -0.02 11.20 -2.96
C ARG A 270 1.33 10.51 -3.23
N ASP A 271 2.36 10.80 -2.45
CA ASP A 271 3.66 10.11 -2.52
C ASP A 271 3.76 8.88 -1.61
N GLY A 272 2.63 8.41 -1.06
CA GLY A 272 2.56 7.25 -0.18
C GLY A 272 3.02 7.53 1.25
N TYR A 273 3.38 8.78 1.58
CA TYR A 273 3.72 9.14 2.95
C TYR A 273 2.48 9.06 3.84
N TYR A 274 2.54 8.23 4.88
CA TYR A 274 1.49 8.09 5.87
C TYR A 274 1.96 8.61 7.24
N THR A 275 1.04 9.28 7.95
CA THR A 275 1.19 9.56 9.38
C THR A 275 -0.16 9.44 10.08
N MET A 276 -0.13 9.05 11.35
CA MET A 276 -1.31 8.95 12.21
C MET A 276 -1.23 9.99 13.31
N VAL A 277 -2.31 10.73 13.51
CA VAL A 277 -2.48 11.68 14.61
C VAL A 277 -3.47 11.08 15.59
N ASP A 278 -2.98 10.74 16.78
CA ASP A 278 -3.79 10.17 17.86
C ASP A 278 -4.73 11.19 18.51
N LYS A 279 -5.71 10.69 19.27
CA LYS A 279 -6.67 11.50 20.01
C LYS A 279 -6.04 12.59 20.88
N GLU A 280 -4.96 12.26 21.59
CA GLU A 280 -4.28 13.22 22.47
C GLU A 280 -3.77 14.44 21.69
N LYS A 281 -3.15 14.22 20.52
CA LYS A 281 -2.70 15.30 19.63
C LYS A 281 -3.87 16.06 19.00
N LEU A 282 -4.95 15.36 18.63
CA LEU A 282 -6.17 15.97 18.07
C LEU A 282 -6.93 16.85 19.08
N GLU A 283 -6.83 16.52 20.37
CA GLU A 283 -7.37 17.33 21.45
C GLU A 283 -6.48 18.53 21.78
N ALA A 284 -5.16 18.37 21.64
CA ALA A 284 -4.17 19.41 21.94
C ALA A 284 -3.99 20.44 20.83
N ASN A 285 -4.17 20.06 19.56
CA ASN A 285 -3.81 20.88 18.41
C ASN A 285 -4.91 20.90 17.32
N ASP A 286 -5.00 22.02 16.61
CA ASP A 286 -5.79 22.11 15.39
C ASP A 286 -5.06 21.46 14.20
N VAL A 287 -5.78 20.65 13.43
CA VAL A 287 -5.32 20.12 12.14
C VAL A 287 -5.78 21.06 11.03
N ILE A 288 -4.87 21.83 10.45
CA ILE A 288 -5.21 22.83 9.43
C ILE A 288 -4.97 22.25 8.04
N LEU A 289 -5.99 22.32 7.18
CA LEU A 289 -5.96 21.93 5.77
C LEU A 289 -5.51 23.12 4.92
N VAL A 290 -4.20 23.33 4.86
CA VAL A 290 -3.58 24.52 4.26
C VAL A 290 -3.67 24.45 2.73
N TRP A 291 -4.26 25.47 2.12
CA TRP A 291 -4.23 25.68 0.66
C TRP A 291 -3.40 26.90 0.24
N GLN A 292 -2.98 27.73 1.21
CA GLN A 292 -2.14 28.91 0.99
C GLN A 292 -1.06 29.08 2.07
N VAL A 293 0.16 29.38 1.64
CA VAL A 293 1.33 29.62 2.51
C VAL A 293 1.97 30.96 2.15
N ASN A 294 2.20 31.82 3.15
CA ASN A 294 2.79 33.16 3.01
C ASN A 294 2.05 34.02 1.97
N GLY A 295 0.72 33.93 1.94
CA GLY A 295 -0.14 34.68 1.01
C GLY A 295 -0.10 34.19 -0.44
N LYS A 296 0.50 33.03 -0.71
CA LYS A 296 0.54 32.40 -2.04
C LYS A 296 -0.08 31.01 -1.99
N ASP A 297 -0.87 30.70 -2.99
CA ASP A 297 -1.46 29.37 -3.16
C ASP A 297 -0.34 28.31 -3.24
N LEU A 298 -0.67 27.09 -2.81
CA LEU A 298 0.25 25.96 -2.93
C LEU A 298 0.65 25.74 -4.38
N LYS A 299 1.91 25.30 -4.57
CA LYS A 299 2.41 24.88 -5.88
C LYS A 299 1.68 23.61 -6.31
N GLU A 300 1.61 23.35 -7.62
CA GLU A 300 0.89 22.17 -8.18
C GLU A 300 1.37 20.85 -7.56
N GLU A 301 2.66 20.73 -7.25
CA GLU A 301 3.23 19.54 -6.61
C GLU A 301 2.84 19.34 -5.13
N GLU A 302 2.29 20.36 -4.46
CA GLU A 302 1.85 20.29 -3.06
C GLU A 302 0.33 20.28 -2.90
N LYS A 303 -0.41 20.49 -3.99
CA LYS A 303 -1.88 20.39 -4.03
C LYS A 303 -2.37 18.97 -3.73
N PRO A 304 -3.61 18.79 -3.26
CA PRO A 304 -4.64 19.82 -3.04
C PRO A 304 -4.43 20.65 -1.78
N VAL A 305 -3.98 20.03 -0.69
CA VAL A 305 -3.72 20.68 0.59
C VAL A 305 -2.45 20.12 1.22
N ARG A 306 -1.88 20.90 2.13
CA ARG A 306 -0.85 20.50 3.08
C ARG A 306 -1.43 20.54 4.49
N ILE A 307 -1.05 19.59 5.33
CA ILE A 307 -1.38 19.62 6.75
C ILE A 307 -0.41 20.53 7.51
N ALA A 308 -0.96 21.35 8.40
CA ALA A 308 -0.21 21.98 9.46
C ALA A 308 -0.82 21.59 10.81
N ILE A 309 0.00 20.99 11.69
CA ILE A 309 -0.36 20.72 13.08
C ILE A 309 0.63 21.50 13.95
N PRO A 310 0.21 22.65 14.50
CA PRO A 310 1.09 23.46 15.33
C PRO A 310 1.67 22.66 16.49
N ASN A 311 2.87 23.03 16.96
CA ASN A 311 3.59 22.37 18.05
C ASN A 311 4.03 20.92 17.80
N GLU A 312 3.64 20.31 16.69
CA GLU A 312 4.07 18.97 16.28
C GLU A 312 5.23 19.03 15.28
N LEU A 313 6.03 17.96 15.24
CA LEU A 313 7.16 17.84 14.32
C LEU A 313 6.71 17.74 12.86
N GLY A 314 7.59 18.15 11.94
CA GLY A 314 7.35 18.14 10.50
C GLY A 314 6.84 16.83 9.86
N PRO A 315 7.14 15.62 10.39
CA PRO A 315 6.50 14.39 9.95
C PRO A 315 4.96 14.41 9.98
N TYR A 316 4.33 15.16 10.87
CA TYR A 316 2.87 15.28 10.92
C TYR A 316 2.30 16.24 9.85
N TRP A 317 3.17 16.99 9.15
CA TRP A 317 2.79 18.06 8.22
C TRP A 317 2.78 17.57 6.77
N VAL A 318 1.98 16.51 6.53
CA VAL A 318 1.87 15.80 5.25
C VAL A 318 1.51 16.76 4.13
N LYS A 319 2.20 16.64 3.00
CA LYS A 319 1.93 17.41 1.78
C LYS A 319 1.07 16.61 0.83
N MET A 320 0.53 17.27 -0.19
CA MET A 320 -0.15 16.62 -1.32
C MET A 320 -1.17 15.58 -0.86
N VAL A 321 -1.96 15.93 0.15
CA VAL A 321 -2.88 15.00 0.83
C VAL A 321 -3.80 14.34 -0.18
N SER A 322 -3.82 13.01 -0.19
CA SER A 322 -4.70 12.19 -1.04
C SER A 322 -5.92 11.71 -0.28
N ASN A 323 -5.74 11.31 0.98
CA ASN A 323 -6.81 10.88 1.87
C ASN A 323 -6.54 11.24 3.34
N ILE A 324 -7.63 11.38 4.09
CA ILE A 324 -7.67 11.48 5.54
C ILE A 324 -8.66 10.42 6.03
N ASP A 325 -8.16 9.40 6.73
CA ASP A 325 -8.97 8.33 7.30
C ASP A 325 -9.31 8.67 8.76
N LEU A 326 -10.60 8.68 9.11
CA LEU A 326 -11.08 8.89 10.47
C LEU A 326 -11.30 7.54 11.14
N TYR A 327 -10.65 7.32 12.28
CA TYR A 327 -10.72 6.05 13.02
C TYR A 327 -11.63 6.21 14.23
N SER A 328 -12.86 5.70 14.15
CA SER A 328 -13.81 5.71 15.28
C SER A 328 -13.38 4.79 16.41
N GLU A 329 -12.64 3.75 16.07
CA GLU A 329 -12.05 2.81 17.02
C GLU A 329 -10.62 2.53 16.61
N ILE A 330 -9.71 2.58 17.57
CA ILE A 330 -8.33 2.12 17.43
C ILE A 330 -8.15 0.99 18.43
N SER A 331 -7.69 -0.16 17.97
CA SER A 331 -7.44 -1.28 18.85
C SER A 331 -6.39 -0.89 19.90
N PRO A 332 -6.73 -0.95 21.20
CA PRO A 332 -5.80 -0.53 22.24
C PRO A 332 -4.58 -1.44 22.25
N LYS A 333 -3.41 -0.86 22.49
CA LYS A 333 -2.20 -1.64 22.75
C LYS A 333 -2.26 -2.24 24.15
N ASP A 334 -2.26 -3.57 24.20
CA ASP A 334 -2.20 -4.35 25.43
C ASP A 334 -1.24 -5.51 25.18
N ILE A 335 0.06 -5.17 25.20
CA ILE A 335 1.14 -6.09 24.85
C ILE A 335 1.14 -7.26 25.85
N ASP A 336 1.04 -8.46 25.31
CA ASP A 336 1.08 -9.73 26.02
C ASP A 336 2.44 -10.42 25.85
N LYS A 337 3.17 -10.15 24.75
CA LYS A 337 4.49 -10.75 24.49
C LYS A 337 5.52 -9.72 24.07
N VAL A 338 6.70 -9.79 24.67
CA VAL A 338 7.89 -9.02 24.24
C VAL A 338 8.94 -10.00 23.73
N HIS A 339 9.17 -10.00 22.43
CA HIS A 339 10.12 -10.86 21.73
C HIS A 339 11.49 -10.19 21.57
N ILE A 340 12.53 -11.01 21.52
CA ILE A 340 13.87 -10.60 21.14
C ILE A 340 14.01 -10.74 19.62
N PHE A 341 14.51 -9.71 18.93
CA PHE A 341 14.54 -9.68 17.47
C PHE A 341 15.33 -10.84 16.84
N GLU A 342 16.60 -11.04 17.20
CA GLU A 342 17.46 -12.03 16.54
C GLU A 342 16.89 -13.46 16.60
N PRO A 343 16.49 -14.01 17.77
CA PRO A 343 15.89 -15.34 17.84
C PRO A 343 14.54 -15.46 17.11
N LEU A 344 13.77 -14.36 17.01
CA LEU A 344 12.47 -14.35 16.35
C LEU A 344 12.60 -14.49 14.82
N VAL A 345 13.66 -13.94 14.23
CA VAL A 345 13.81 -13.84 12.77
C VAL A 345 14.80 -14.83 12.17
N GLU A 346 15.41 -15.70 12.99
CA GLU A 346 16.48 -16.58 12.53
C GLU A 346 16.05 -17.55 11.41
N ASP A 347 14.79 -17.99 11.45
CA ASP A 347 14.20 -18.88 10.43
C ASP A 347 13.65 -18.11 9.22
N ILE A 348 13.79 -16.77 9.20
CA ILE A 348 13.34 -15.91 8.11
C ILE A 348 14.52 -15.60 7.17
N GLU A 349 14.39 -16.00 5.90
CA GLU A 349 15.40 -15.69 4.89
C GLU A 349 15.52 -14.17 4.69
N PRO A 350 16.71 -13.57 4.89
CA PRO A 350 16.87 -12.14 4.79
C PRO A 350 16.84 -11.66 3.34
N TYR A 351 16.26 -10.47 3.14
CA TYR A 351 16.36 -9.72 1.89
C TYR A 351 17.51 -8.72 1.96
N TYR A 352 18.41 -8.73 0.99
CA TYR A 352 19.51 -7.77 0.90
C TYR A 352 19.06 -6.54 0.10
N TYR A 353 18.59 -5.53 0.82
CA TYR A 353 18.07 -4.31 0.23
C TYR A 353 19.21 -3.35 -0.13
N GLU A 354 19.21 -2.83 -1.36
CA GLU A 354 20.18 -1.82 -1.78
C GLU A 354 19.71 -0.42 -1.36
N TYR A 355 20.36 0.14 -0.34
CA TYR A 355 20.07 1.46 0.20
C TYR A 355 21.31 2.34 0.08
N TYR A 356 21.25 3.38 -0.76
CA TYR A 356 22.35 4.33 -1.01
C TYR A 356 23.72 3.69 -1.31
N GLY A 357 23.72 2.58 -2.05
CA GLY A 357 24.93 1.88 -2.47
C GLY A 357 25.49 0.89 -1.44
N SER A 358 24.85 0.73 -0.28
CA SER A 358 25.05 -0.42 0.62
C SER A 358 23.98 -1.47 0.38
N LYS A 359 24.35 -2.75 0.48
CA LYS A 359 23.39 -3.87 0.48
C LYS A 359 23.34 -4.43 1.88
N ASP A 360 22.29 -4.06 2.60
CA ASP A 360 22.19 -4.34 4.03
C ASP A 360 21.13 -5.40 4.30
N LYS A 361 21.43 -6.32 5.24
CA LYS A 361 20.50 -7.36 5.67
C LYS A 361 19.20 -6.74 6.19
N SER A 362 18.08 -7.15 5.62
CA SER A 362 16.76 -6.63 5.95
C SER A 362 15.73 -7.76 6.03
N ILE A 363 14.84 -7.70 7.02
CA ILE A 363 13.78 -8.68 7.23
C ILE A 363 12.43 -8.06 6.87
N GLU A 364 11.63 -8.73 6.05
CA GLU A 364 10.30 -8.22 5.70
C GLU A 364 9.37 -8.32 6.92
N VAL A 365 8.74 -7.20 7.29
CA VAL A 365 7.83 -7.10 8.44
C VAL A 365 6.66 -8.06 8.28
N GLY A 366 6.13 -8.22 7.07
CA GLY A 366 5.10 -9.21 6.76
C GLY A 366 5.47 -10.66 7.11
N GLN A 367 6.76 -11.02 7.10
CA GLN A 367 7.23 -12.34 7.54
C GLN A 367 7.27 -12.43 9.07
N ILE A 368 7.77 -11.39 9.74
CA ILE A 368 7.79 -11.30 11.21
C ILE A 368 6.37 -11.38 11.78
N LEU A 369 5.41 -10.66 11.18
CA LEU A 369 4.02 -10.66 11.61
C LEU A 369 3.35 -12.04 11.53
N ARG A 370 3.87 -12.98 10.71
CA ARG A 370 3.34 -14.36 10.64
C ARG A 370 3.75 -15.21 11.84
N GLU A 371 4.76 -14.80 12.61
CA GLU A 371 5.18 -15.45 13.84
C GLU A 371 4.31 -15.06 15.05
N PHE A 372 3.40 -14.09 14.88
CA PHE A 372 2.50 -13.65 15.95
C PHE A 372 1.16 -14.38 15.89
N ASP A 373 0.64 -14.78 17.06
CA ASP A 373 -0.65 -15.45 17.17
C ASP A 373 -1.82 -14.53 16.75
N VAL A 374 -1.68 -13.23 17.02
CA VAL A 374 -2.72 -12.22 16.78
C VAL A 374 -2.09 -10.99 16.15
N VAL A 375 -2.56 -10.67 14.95
CA VAL A 375 -2.25 -9.40 14.29
C VAL A 375 -3.58 -8.74 13.94
N ASP A 376 -3.94 -7.72 14.72
CA ASP A 376 -5.16 -6.96 14.52
C ASP A 376 -4.99 -5.97 13.37
N GLU A 377 -5.76 -6.14 12.28
CA GLU A 377 -5.70 -5.27 11.10
C GLU A 377 -6.14 -3.82 11.39
N LYS A 378 -6.95 -3.61 12.44
CA LYS A 378 -7.33 -2.28 12.93
C LYS A 378 -6.32 -1.69 13.92
N GLY A 379 -5.32 -2.47 14.31
CA GLY A 379 -4.22 -2.03 15.14
C GLY A 379 -3.15 -1.28 14.35
N PHE A 380 -2.14 -0.79 15.08
CA PHE A 380 -0.99 -0.12 14.48
C PHE A 380 0.32 -0.88 14.72
N PHE A 381 1.16 -0.81 13.69
CA PHE A 381 2.57 -1.10 13.81
C PHE A 381 3.29 0.17 14.31
N THR A 382 3.74 0.14 15.56
CA THR A 382 4.37 1.28 16.22
C THR A 382 5.84 1.03 16.35
N MET A 383 6.65 1.96 15.87
CA MET A 383 8.11 1.94 15.98
C MET A 383 8.57 3.05 16.93
N ALA A 384 9.54 2.73 17.78
CA ALA A 384 10.15 3.70 18.68
C ALA A 384 11.67 3.72 18.52
N ALA A 385 12.24 4.91 18.36
CA ALA A 385 13.67 5.15 18.24
C ALA A 385 14.31 5.53 19.58
N SER A 386 15.63 5.37 19.64
CA SER A 386 16.45 5.75 20.80
C SER A 386 16.49 7.26 21.06
N ASP A 387 16.14 8.09 20.09
CA ASP A 387 16.02 9.55 20.21
C ASP A 387 14.64 10.01 20.73
N GLY A 388 13.73 9.06 21.02
CA GLY A 388 12.38 9.33 21.50
C GLY A 388 11.33 9.49 20.40
N LEU A 389 11.68 9.40 19.11
CA LEU A 389 10.70 9.39 18.03
C LEU A 389 9.84 8.13 18.12
N ILE A 390 8.52 8.33 18.16
CA ILE A 390 7.52 7.27 18.02
C ILE A 390 6.76 7.52 16.73
N LYS A 391 6.63 6.49 15.90
CA LYS A 391 5.88 6.54 14.64
C LYS A 391 4.93 5.35 14.55
N ASN A 392 3.69 5.63 14.15
CA ASN A 392 2.68 4.62 13.88
C ASN A 392 2.50 4.45 12.37
N GLU A 393 2.36 3.21 11.93
CA GLU A 393 1.99 2.79 10.59
C GLU A 393 0.79 1.85 10.67
N THR A 394 -0.04 1.81 9.63
CA THR A 394 -1.12 0.81 9.56
C THR A 394 -0.54 -0.59 9.35
N ILE A 395 -1.24 -1.61 9.88
CA ILE A 395 -0.84 -3.00 9.68
C ILE A 395 -0.89 -3.39 8.20
N SER A 396 -1.86 -2.87 7.44
CA SER A 396 -1.97 -3.11 6.00
C SER A 396 -0.74 -2.61 5.22
N LEU A 397 -0.19 -1.45 5.60
CA LEU A 397 0.96 -0.84 4.93
C LEU A 397 2.25 -1.65 5.17
N VAL A 398 2.45 -2.17 6.39
CA VAL A 398 3.70 -2.86 6.74
C VAL A 398 3.71 -4.35 6.36
N ARG A 399 2.60 -4.86 5.83
CA ARG A 399 2.45 -6.30 5.52
C ARG A 399 3.23 -6.76 4.30
N GLN A 400 3.49 -5.88 3.34
CA GLN A 400 4.14 -6.24 2.09
C GLN A 400 5.18 -5.18 1.73
N ARG A 401 6.36 -5.64 1.30
CA ARG A 401 7.42 -4.76 0.79
C ARG A 401 7.86 -3.70 1.81
N TYR A 402 7.68 -3.97 3.09
CA TYR A 402 8.14 -3.16 4.21
C TYR A 402 9.14 -3.98 5.01
N PHE A 403 10.31 -3.44 5.28
CA PHE A 403 11.42 -4.18 5.85
C PHE A 403 12.01 -3.47 7.04
N ILE A 404 12.58 -4.24 7.97
CA ILE A 404 13.50 -3.77 8.99
C ILE A 404 14.92 -4.13 8.56
N LYS A 405 15.70 -3.11 8.23
CA LYS A 405 17.14 -3.20 8.03
C LYS A 405 17.81 -3.33 9.39
N VAL A 406 18.70 -4.33 9.53
CA VAL A 406 19.39 -4.62 10.79
C VAL A 406 20.91 -4.45 10.74
N GLU A 407 21.47 -4.24 9.55
CA GLU A 407 22.89 -3.96 9.37
C GLU A 407 23.12 -2.57 8.78
N GLY A 408 24.35 -2.06 8.90
CA GLY A 408 24.79 -0.81 8.29
C GLY A 408 24.32 0.45 9.06
N GLU A 409 24.55 1.62 8.47
CA GLU A 409 24.31 2.90 9.15
C GLU A 409 22.83 3.09 9.54
N ASN A 410 22.58 3.62 10.74
CA ASN A 410 21.26 3.92 11.30
C ASN A 410 20.41 2.68 11.69
N ALA A 411 20.94 1.46 11.55
CA ALA A 411 20.20 0.25 11.88
C ALA A 411 20.02 0.08 13.41
N PRO A 412 18.89 -0.49 13.87
CA PRO A 412 17.77 -0.98 13.09
C PRO A 412 16.90 0.15 12.54
N MET A 413 16.44 0.01 11.30
CA MET A 413 15.70 1.06 10.58
C MET A 413 14.64 0.46 9.65
N ASN A 414 13.45 1.05 9.59
CA ASN A 414 12.46 0.68 8.60
C ASN A 414 12.82 1.19 7.20
N ILE A 415 12.57 0.38 6.17
CA ILE A 415 12.75 0.75 4.76
C ILE A 415 11.62 0.16 3.91
N ALA A 416 11.29 0.83 2.81
CA ALA A 416 10.36 0.32 1.80
C ALA A 416 10.72 0.93 0.42
N PRO A 417 10.36 0.29 -0.70
CA PRO A 417 10.64 0.78 -2.06
C PRO A 417 10.23 2.23 -2.31
N ASN A 418 9.10 2.65 -1.73
CA ASN A 418 8.53 3.98 -1.95
C ASN A 418 9.04 5.02 -0.94
N PHE A 419 9.93 4.66 -0.02
CA PHE A 419 10.43 5.57 1.00
C PHE A 419 11.48 6.54 0.45
N LYS A 420 11.26 7.83 0.68
CA LYS A 420 12.26 8.89 0.48
C LYS A 420 13.11 9.05 1.74
N LEU A 421 14.30 9.64 1.56
CA LEU A 421 15.21 9.96 2.66
C LEU A 421 14.49 10.77 3.75
N GLY A 422 14.57 10.30 5.00
CA GLY A 422 13.95 10.98 6.15
C GLY A 422 12.57 10.46 6.53
N MET A 423 12.02 9.49 5.79
CA MET A 423 10.76 8.80 6.15
C MET A 423 10.97 7.67 7.17
N ASN A 424 12.22 7.40 7.53
CA ASN A 424 12.65 6.26 8.34
C ASN A 424 12.76 6.62 9.83
N VAL A 425 12.35 5.68 10.68
CA VAL A 425 12.66 5.57 12.10
C VAL A 425 13.98 4.83 12.22
N LYS A 426 14.99 5.51 12.77
CA LYS A 426 16.39 5.06 12.85
C LYS A 426 16.75 4.62 14.25
N GLU A 427 17.79 3.80 14.40
CA GLU A 427 18.30 3.36 15.71
C GLU A 427 17.15 2.88 16.61
N MET A 428 16.28 2.04 16.04
CA MET A 428 15.03 1.59 16.65
C MET A 428 15.31 0.77 17.91
N THR A 429 14.64 1.10 19.00
CA THR A 429 14.70 0.33 20.26
C THR A 429 13.74 -0.84 20.23
N HIS A 430 12.54 -0.63 19.67
CA HIS A 430 11.52 -1.65 19.51
C HIS A 430 10.47 -1.26 18.48
N PHE A 431 9.72 -2.26 18.01
CA PHE A 431 8.43 -2.07 17.37
C PHE A 431 7.36 -2.93 18.02
N SER A 432 6.07 -2.62 17.80
CA SER A 432 4.96 -3.35 18.40
C SER A 432 3.68 -3.33 17.57
N THR A 433 2.87 -4.38 17.71
CA THR A 433 1.47 -4.47 17.29
C THR A 433 0.55 -4.21 18.48
N THR A 434 -0.68 -4.75 18.50
CA THR A 434 -1.60 -4.66 19.63
C THR A 434 -1.23 -5.59 20.77
N LYS A 435 -0.68 -6.77 20.46
CA LYS A 435 -0.39 -7.84 21.42
C LYS A 435 1.08 -8.21 21.54
N ASP A 436 1.89 -7.87 20.56
CA ASP A 436 3.30 -8.28 20.51
C ASP A 436 4.20 -7.06 20.35
N ALA A 437 5.33 -7.06 21.03
CA ALA A 437 6.42 -6.11 20.83
C ALA A 437 7.71 -6.88 20.53
N VAL A 438 8.60 -6.30 19.75
CA VAL A 438 9.91 -6.86 19.42
C VAL A 438 10.97 -5.82 19.73
N ILE A 439 11.97 -6.21 20.53
CA ILE A 439 13.03 -5.31 20.98
C ILE A 439 14.35 -5.60 20.30
N PHE A 440 15.18 -4.56 20.21
CA PHE A 440 16.59 -4.64 19.82
C PHE A 440 17.46 -4.36 21.04
N PRO A 441 18.01 -5.39 21.73
CA PRO A 441 18.71 -5.22 23.00
C PRO A 441 19.82 -4.16 22.95
N GLU A 442 20.67 -4.17 21.92
CA GLU A 442 21.74 -3.17 21.71
C GLU A 442 21.21 -1.73 21.80
N LYS A 443 20.10 -1.42 21.12
CA LYS A 443 19.53 -0.06 21.12
C LYS A 443 18.71 0.23 22.37
N MET A 444 18.09 -0.80 22.94
CA MET A 444 17.33 -0.69 24.18
C MET A 444 18.22 -0.25 25.35
N ALA A 445 19.51 -0.65 25.36
CA ALA A 445 20.50 -0.21 26.34
C ALA A 445 20.60 1.32 26.49
N GLY A 446 20.34 2.07 25.42
CA GLY A 446 20.38 3.54 25.44
C GLY A 446 19.23 4.21 26.20
N VAL A 447 18.15 3.47 26.49
CA VAL A 447 16.90 4.03 27.06
C VAL A 447 16.43 3.38 28.35
N VAL A 448 17.09 2.30 28.81
CA VAL A 448 16.73 1.55 30.04
C VAL A 448 17.85 1.59 31.07
N ARG A 449 17.55 1.27 32.34
CA ARG A 449 18.59 1.09 33.37
C ARG A 449 19.44 -0.12 33.04
N THR A 450 20.76 0.07 33.03
CA THR A 450 21.74 -1.00 32.79
C THR A 450 22.64 -1.26 34.00
N LYS A 451 23.23 -2.45 34.05
CA LYS A 451 24.22 -2.88 35.03
C LYS A 451 25.25 -3.79 34.38
N ASN A 452 26.49 -3.76 34.84
CA ASN A 452 27.48 -4.73 34.34
C ASN A 452 27.31 -6.10 35.04
N ILE A 453 27.11 -7.15 34.25
CA ILE A 453 27.11 -8.54 34.69
C ILE A 453 28.12 -9.31 33.84
N ASN A 454 29.13 -9.90 34.48
CA ASN A 454 30.17 -10.70 33.83
C ASN A 454 30.90 -10.00 32.67
N GLY A 455 31.00 -8.67 32.69
CA GLY A 455 31.63 -7.87 31.63
C GLY A 455 30.66 -7.36 30.56
N ASN A 456 29.43 -7.89 30.51
CA ASN A 456 28.39 -7.50 29.55
C ASN A 456 27.45 -6.46 30.15
N GLU A 457 26.84 -5.65 29.28
CA GLU A 457 25.81 -4.70 29.67
C GLU A 457 24.46 -5.43 29.81
N ALA A 458 23.90 -5.39 31.02
CA ALA A 458 22.69 -6.10 31.36
C ALA A 458 21.53 -5.11 31.53
N LEU A 459 20.43 -5.35 30.82
CA LEU A 459 19.25 -4.51 30.76
C LEU A 459 18.25 -4.92 31.83
N LEU A 460 17.78 -4.00 32.66
CA LEU A 460 16.77 -4.32 33.67
C LEU A 460 15.45 -4.75 33.00
N LEU A 461 14.96 -5.95 33.33
CA LEU A 461 13.78 -6.53 32.69
C LEU A 461 12.54 -5.64 32.80
N GLU A 462 12.27 -5.08 33.99
CA GLU A 462 11.13 -4.17 34.21
C GLU A 462 11.12 -3.00 33.20
N ASP A 463 12.26 -2.33 33.04
CA ASP A 463 12.36 -1.18 32.15
C ASP A 463 12.16 -1.58 30.70
N VAL A 464 12.72 -2.71 30.29
CA VAL A 464 12.55 -3.24 28.93
C VAL A 464 11.07 -3.50 28.63
N LEU A 465 10.35 -4.19 29.52
CA LEU A 465 8.93 -4.49 29.32
C LEU A 465 8.08 -3.21 29.29
N LEU A 466 8.32 -2.28 30.22
CA LEU A 466 7.61 -0.99 30.24
C LEU A 466 7.91 -0.16 28.99
N THR A 467 9.15 -0.14 28.54
CA THR A 467 9.57 0.63 27.35
C THR A 467 8.94 0.05 26.09
N ALA A 468 8.87 -1.28 25.97
CA ALA A 468 8.19 -1.99 24.88
C ALA A 468 6.65 -1.85 24.90
N GLY A 469 6.09 -1.14 25.89
CA GLY A 469 4.65 -0.88 26.00
C GLY A 469 3.85 -1.92 26.77
N MET A 470 4.51 -2.92 27.37
CA MET A 470 3.84 -3.89 28.23
C MET A 470 3.42 -3.21 29.54
N ARG A 471 2.14 -3.37 29.90
CA ARG A 471 1.55 -2.88 31.15
C ARG A 471 0.87 -4.05 31.86
N TRP A 472 0.94 -4.05 33.19
CA TRP A 472 0.43 -5.13 34.03
C TRP A 472 -0.20 -4.60 35.33
N LYS A 473 -0.95 -5.48 35.99
CA LYS A 473 -1.55 -5.29 37.31
C LYS A 473 -0.96 -6.31 38.29
N ASP A 474 -1.20 -6.12 39.59
CA ASP A 474 -0.64 -6.94 40.67
C ASP A 474 -0.95 -8.45 40.57
N ASN A 475 -1.97 -8.84 39.80
CA ASN A 475 -2.36 -10.23 39.61
C ASN A 475 -1.75 -10.90 38.35
N ASN A 476 -0.99 -10.17 37.53
CA ASN A 476 -0.31 -10.74 36.36
C ASN A 476 0.94 -11.51 36.75
N HIS A 477 1.31 -12.50 35.94
CA HIS A 477 2.53 -13.28 36.14
C HIS A 477 3.30 -13.32 34.83
N PHE A 478 4.61 -13.51 34.88
CA PHE A 478 5.45 -13.48 33.69
C PHE A 478 6.09 -14.83 33.44
N VAL A 479 6.24 -15.18 32.16
CA VAL A 479 6.91 -16.40 31.73
C VAL A 479 7.98 -16.01 30.73
N ALA A 480 9.24 -16.27 31.06
CA ALA A 480 10.31 -16.27 30.08
C ALA A 480 10.27 -17.57 29.30
N VAL A 481 10.42 -17.45 27.98
CA VAL A 481 10.40 -18.56 27.02
C VAL A 481 11.71 -18.52 26.24
N SER A 482 12.46 -19.61 26.25
CA SER A 482 13.64 -19.78 25.39
C SER A 482 13.26 -20.38 24.04
N ARG A 483 14.20 -20.37 23.10
CA ARG A 483 14.00 -20.93 21.75
C ARG A 483 13.72 -22.43 21.71
N ASP A 484 14.19 -23.19 22.71
CA ASP A 484 13.88 -24.62 22.88
C ASP A 484 12.56 -24.89 23.62
N ASP A 485 11.69 -23.87 23.72
CA ASP A 485 10.41 -23.88 24.45
C ASP A 485 10.53 -24.17 25.96
N SER A 486 11.73 -24.01 26.53
CA SER A 486 11.89 -24.05 27.98
C SER A 486 11.29 -22.79 28.62
N ASN A 487 10.59 -22.97 29.74
CA ASN A 487 9.83 -21.90 30.37
C ASN A 487 10.33 -21.64 31.80
N ARG A 488 10.37 -20.36 32.17
CA ARG A 488 10.69 -19.91 33.53
C ARG A 488 9.68 -18.87 34.01
N GLU A 489 8.99 -19.17 35.10
CA GLU A 489 8.13 -18.19 35.76
C GLU A 489 8.95 -17.10 36.44
N ILE A 490 8.46 -15.87 36.32
CA ILE A 490 9.01 -14.65 36.89
C ILE A 490 7.87 -13.96 37.65
N SER A 491 8.07 -13.79 38.96
CA SER A 491 7.13 -13.03 39.78
C SER A 491 7.37 -11.51 39.63
N ILE A 492 6.33 -10.70 39.86
CA ILE A 492 6.44 -9.23 39.84
C ILE A 492 7.51 -8.73 40.82
N GLU A 493 7.56 -9.32 42.02
CA GLU A 493 8.51 -8.93 43.08
C GLU A 493 9.96 -9.20 42.68
N GLU A 494 10.21 -10.27 41.93
CA GLU A 494 11.56 -10.64 41.49
C GLU A 494 11.98 -9.92 40.21
N MET A 495 11.05 -9.36 39.43
CA MET A 495 11.33 -8.72 38.13
C MET A 495 12.43 -7.64 38.22
N LEU A 496 12.51 -6.94 39.35
CA LEU A 496 13.54 -5.92 39.62
C LEU A 496 14.98 -6.47 39.70
N ASN A 497 15.13 -7.79 39.83
CA ASN A 497 16.40 -8.48 39.90
C ASN A 497 16.69 -9.31 38.64
N TYR A 498 15.80 -9.28 37.63
CA TYR A 498 16.02 -9.94 36.35
C TYR A 498 16.64 -8.99 35.33
N TYR A 499 17.58 -9.52 34.55
CA TYR A 499 18.28 -8.77 33.53
C TYR A 499 18.39 -9.55 32.22
N ILE A 500 18.20 -8.85 31.10
CA ILE A 500 18.47 -9.36 29.76
C ILE A 500 19.92 -9.01 29.41
N VAL A 501 20.70 -9.99 28.96
CA VAL A 501 22.11 -9.82 28.59
C VAL A 501 22.32 -10.32 27.17
N GLU A 502 22.82 -9.46 26.31
CA GLU A 502 23.26 -9.83 24.96
C GLU A 502 24.75 -10.24 25.01
N ASP A 503 25.05 -11.44 24.51
CA ASP A 503 26.40 -12.01 24.43
C ASP A 503 26.62 -12.58 23.01
N GLY A 504 27.12 -11.74 22.11
CA GLY A 504 27.22 -12.07 20.69
C GLY A 504 25.83 -12.15 20.05
N GLU A 505 25.50 -13.27 19.42
CA GLU A 505 24.18 -13.52 18.80
C GLU A 505 23.17 -14.11 19.80
N GLN A 506 23.59 -14.41 21.03
CA GLN A 506 22.72 -14.99 22.06
C GLN A 506 22.21 -13.93 23.03
N VAL A 507 20.94 -14.05 23.40
CA VAL A 507 20.32 -13.20 24.42
C VAL A 507 19.89 -14.09 25.57
N ASN A 508 20.41 -13.82 26.77
CA ASN A 508 20.25 -14.65 27.95
C ASN A 508 19.53 -13.89 29.07
N LEU A 509 18.83 -14.63 29.93
CA LEU A 509 18.17 -14.08 31.10
C LEU A 509 18.94 -14.41 32.38
N TYR A 510 19.23 -13.38 33.15
CA TYR A 510 19.93 -13.45 34.42
C TYR A 510 19.01 -13.07 35.57
N HIS A 511 19.20 -13.70 36.72
CA HIS A 511 18.68 -13.23 38.01
C HIS A 511 19.88 -12.85 38.88
N ASP A 512 19.99 -11.58 39.23
CA ASP A 512 21.17 -10.95 39.85
C ASP A 512 22.48 -11.12 39.07
N LYS A 513 23.14 -12.26 39.22
CA LYS A 513 24.41 -12.63 38.54
C LYS A 513 24.39 -14.05 37.99
N ASP A 514 23.35 -14.81 38.32
CA ASP A 514 23.21 -16.19 37.90
C ASP A 514 22.43 -16.22 36.60
N GLU A 515 22.97 -16.92 35.61
CA GLU A 515 22.28 -17.18 34.35
C GLU A 515 21.16 -18.20 34.60
N ILE A 516 19.92 -17.83 34.30
CA ILE A 516 18.74 -18.66 34.56
C ILE A 516 18.20 -19.29 33.28
N MET A 517 18.35 -18.61 32.14
CA MET A 517 17.90 -19.09 30.84
C MET A 517 18.82 -18.60 29.73
N LYS A 518 19.11 -19.50 28.79
CA LYS A 518 19.83 -19.20 27.55
C LYS A 518 18.86 -19.05 26.39
N ASP A 519 19.28 -18.35 25.35
CA ASP A 519 18.53 -18.21 24.09
C ASP A 519 17.08 -17.76 24.35
N LEU A 520 16.94 -16.70 25.15
CA LEU A 520 15.66 -16.08 25.47
C LEU A 520 14.99 -15.61 24.18
N LEU A 521 13.85 -16.21 23.87
CA LEU A 521 13.05 -15.85 22.71
C LEU A 521 12.10 -14.70 23.04
N ARG A 522 11.39 -14.79 24.17
CA ARG A 522 10.40 -13.78 24.59
C ARG A 522 10.05 -13.85 26.07
N ILE A 523 9.39 -12.78 26.53
CA ILE A 523 8.71 -12.70 27.82
C ILE A 523 7.21 -12.57 27.58
N GLU A 524 6.41 -13.41 28.22
CA GLU A 524 4.96 -13.40 28.13
C GLU A 524 4.32 -12.91 29.43
N LYS A 525 3.31 -12.06 29.32
CA LYS A 525 2.38 -11.68 30.39
C LYS A 525 1.21 -12.67 30.39
N LYS A 526 0.90 -13.23 31.56
CA LYS A 526 -0.25 -14.14 31.78
C LYS A 526 -1.28 -13.56 32.74
#